data_AF-A0A098C320-F1
#
_entry.id   AF-A0A098C320-F1
#
_cell.length_a   1.000
_cell.length_b   1.000
_cell.length_c   1.000
_cell.angle_alpha   90.00
_cell.angle_beta   90.00
_cell.angle_gamma   90.00
#
_symmetry.space_group_name_H-M   'P 1'
#
loop_
_entity.id
_entity.type
_entity.pdbx_description
1 polymer ?
#
loop_
_entity_poly.entity_id
_entity_poly.type
_entity_poly.pdbx_seq_one_letter_code
_entity_poly.pdbx_strand_id
1 'polypeptide(L)'
;MSIQSEIKINQFQLALLLDESDKDFFKCSIAHNVYCLNCRDVAKNGIDITELYLTEFNDIRVHGRCKICNCEVRRLFEFGEEDKFNNKDKKLRKSIQAS
;
A
#
# COMPACT_ATOMS: atom_id res chain seq x y z
N MET A 1 7.49 16.98 7.73
CA MET A 1 8.02 15.72 7.14
C MET A 1 9.05 16.04 6.07
N SER A 2 10.09 15.22 5.90
CA SER A 2 11.06 15.34 4.81
C SER A 2 10.59 14.51 3.60
N ILE A 3 10.35 15.15 2.47
CA ILE A 3 9.97 14.50 1.20
C ILE A 3 11.01 13.42 0.86
N GLN A 4 10.55 12.18 0.65
CA GLN A 4 11.38 11.04 0.25
C GLN A 4 11.20 10.74 -1.24
N SER A 5 12.14 10.00 -1.85
CA SER A 5 11.88 9.42 -3.16
C SER A 5 10.82 8.32 -3.06
N GLU A 6 9.84 8.30 -3.95
CA GLU A 6 8.94 7.16 -4.05
C GLU A 6 9.72 5.89 -4.44
N ILE A 7 9.43 4.77 -3.78
CA ILE A 7 10.07 3.49 -4.07
C ILE A 7 9.03 2.40 -4.29
N LYS A 8 9.26 1.56 -5.32
CA LYS A 8 8.48 0.34 -5.52
C LYS A 8 8.91 -0.69 -4.48
N ILE A 9 7.94 -1.30 -3.82
CA ILE A 9 8.16 -2.35 -2.82
C ILE A 9 7.41 -3.63 -3.20
N ASN A 10 7.80 -4.75 -2.61
CA ASN A 10 7.08 -6.02 -2.72
C ASN A 10 6.28 -6.31 -1.43
N GLN A 11 5.50 -7.40 -1.44
CA GLN A 11 4.66 -7.77 -0.29
C GLN A 11 5.48 -8.13 0.97
N PHE A 12 6.68 -8.68 0.81
CA PHE A 12 7.55 -8.98 1.95
C PHE A 12 8.03 -7.69 2.62
N GLN A 13 8.44 -6.70 1.83
CA GLN A 13 8.85 -5.38 2.33
C GLN A 13 7.68 -4.64 2.99
N LEU A 14 6.48 -4.70 2.41
CA LEU A 14 5.27 -4.16 3.02
C LEU A 14 5.01 -4.79 4.40
N ALA A 15 5.14 -6.12 4.52
CA ALA A 15 4.92 -6.83 5.79
C ALA A 15 5.91 -6.44 6.90
N LEU A 16 7.08 -5.91 6.55
CA LEU A 16 8.03 -5.36 7.52
C LEU A 16 7.61 -3.98 8.05
N LEU A 17 6.84 -3.22 7.28
CA LEU A 17 6.36 -1.87 7.64
C LEU A 17 5.14 -1.94 8.55
N LEU A 18 4.20 -2.83 8.26
CA LEU A 18 2.93 -2.94 8.98
C LEU A 18 3.08 -3.69 10.31
N ASP A 19 2.38 -3.26 11.36
CA ASP A 19 2.15 -4.12 12.53
C ASP A 19 1.00 -5.12 12.30
N GLU A 20 0.69 -5.97 13.28
CA GLU A 20 -0.36 -7.00 13.07
C GLU A 20 -1.75 -6.39 12.83
N SER A 21 -2.10 -5.33 13.56
CA SER A 21 -3.35 -4.60 13.32
C SER A 21 -3.38 -3.97 11.94
N ASP A 22 -2.28 -3.35 11.51
CA ASP A 22 -2.18 -2.72 10.19
C ASP A 22 -2.26 -3.75 9.06
N LYS A 23 -1.64 -4.92 9.24
CA LYS A 23 -1.72 -6.02 8.27
C LYS A 23 -3.16 -6.48 8.07
N ASP A 24 -3.91 -6.63 9.16
CA ASP A 24 -5.29 -7.08 9.09
C ASP A 24 -6.20 -5.99 8.50
N PHE A 25 -5.99 -4.73 8.88
CA PHE A 25 -6.67 -3.60 8.25
C PHE A 25 -6.38 -3.50 6.74
N PHE A 26 -5.12 -3.64 6.35
CA PHE A 26 -4.71 -3.63 4.95
C PHE A 26 -5.38 -4.76 4.16
N LYS A 27 -5.31 -6.00 4.65
CA LYS A 27 -5.95 -7.17 4.00
C LYS A 27 -7.46 -6.97 3.86
N CYS A 28 -8.12 -6.55 4.94
CA CYS A 28 -9.56 -6.29 4.93
C CYS A 28 -9.92 -5.21 3.91
N SER A 29 -9.15 -4.11 3.87
CA SER A 29 -9.38 -3.02 2.94
C SER A 29 -9.20 -3.42 1.48
N ILE A 30 -8.17 -4.21 1.17
CA ILE A 30 -7.92 -4.72 -0.18
C ILE A 30 -9.02 -5.69 -0.64
N ALA A 31 -9.56 -6.50 0.28
CA ALA A 31 -10.60 -7.46 -0.02
C ALA A 31 -11.99 -6.81 -0.16
N HIS A 32 -12.27 -5.74 0.59
CA HIS A 32 -13.65 -5.26 0.78
C HIS A 32 -13.83 -3.74 0.76
N ASN A 33 -12.78 -2.94 0.54
CA ASN A 33 -12.86 -1.48 0.67
C ASN A 33 -12.02 -0.73 -0.38
N VAL A 34 -12.02 -1.22 -1.62
CA VAL A 34 -11.46 -0.49 -2.77
C VAL A 34 -12.58 -0.14 -3.73
N TYR A 35 -12.82 1.14 -3.95
CA TYR A 35 -13.81 1.60 -4.91
C TYR A 35 -13.31 1.41 -6.34
N CYS A 36 -14.14 0.81 -7.20
CA CYS A 36 -13.85 0.66 -8.62
C CYS A 36 -14.71 1.62 -9.43
N LEU A 37 -14.08 2.59 -10.11
CA LEU A 37 -14.77 3.57 -10.95
C LEU A 37 -15.59 2.93 -12.07
N ASN A 38 -15.14 1.81 -12.62
CA ASN A 38 -15.84 1.12 -13.71
C ASN A 38 -17.08 0.36 -13.19
N CYS A 39 -16.98 -0.32 -12.04
CA CYS A 39 -18.13 -0.96 -11.40
C CYS A 39 -19.07 0.06 -10.73
N ARG A 40 -18.60 1.29 -10.49
CA ARG A 40 -19.28 2.35 -9.71
C ARG A 40 -19.68 1.90 -8.30
N ASP A 41 -18.92 0.97 -7.75
CA ASP A 41 -19.17 0.33 -6.46
C ASP A 41 -17.83 -0.13 -5.89
N VAL A 42 -17.83 -0.57 -4.63
CA VAL A 42 -16.71 -1.31 -4.05
C VAL A 42 -16.42 -2.55 -4.89
N ALA A 43 -15.15 -2.85 -5.09
CA ALA A 43 -14.70 -4.11 -5.69
C ALA A 43 -15.07 -5.27 -4.74
N LYS A 44 -16.29 -5.80 -4.87
CA LYS A 44 -16.87 -6.79 -3.93
C LYS A 44 -16.06 -8.07 -3.77
N ASN A 45 -15.31 -8.44 -4.81
CA ASN A 45 -14.42 -9.61 -4.80
C ASN A 45 -12.96 -9.23 -4.46
N GLY A 46 -12.73 -7.99 -4.05
CA GLY A 46 -11.42 -7.40 -3.84
C GLY A 46 -10.70 -7.05 -5.14
N ILE A 47 -9.40 -6.83 -5.00
CA ILE A 47 -8.52 -6.46 -6.12
C ILE A 47 -7.34 -7.43 -6.19
N ASP A 48 -6.78 -7.60 -7.39
CA ASP A 48 -5.47 -8.22 -7.58
C ASP A 48 -4.41 -7.12 -7.52
N ILE A 49 -3.53 -7.18 -6.53
CA ILE A 49 -2.43 -6.22 -6.38
C ILE A 49 -1.40 -6.49 -7.47
N THR A 50 -1.14 -5.49 -8.31
CA THR A 50 -0.12 -5.56 -9.36
C THR A 50 1.17 -4.89 -8.92
N GLU A 51 1.08 -3.78 -8.18
CA GLU A 51 2.25 -3.02 -7.73
C GLU A 51 1.99 -2.35 -6.36
N LEU A 52 3.06 -2.17 -5.60
CA LEU A 52 3.05 -1.47 -4.32
C LEU A 52 4.15 -0.42 -4.33
N TYR A 53 3.83 0.76 -3.80
CA TYR A 53 4.76 1.86 -3.68
C TYR A 53 4.72 2.43 -2.28
N LEU A 54 5.89 2.79 -1.77
CA LEU A 54 6.05 3.61 -0.58
C LEU A 54 6.29 5.04 -1.06
N THR A 55 5.33 5.92 -0.79
CA THR A 55 5.26 7.26 -1.38
C THR A 55 6.33 8.19 -0.81
N GLU A 56 6.41 9.39 -1.37
CA GLU A 56 7.24 10.49 -0.85
C GLU A 56 6.86 10.98 0.55
N PHE A 57 5.62 10.68 0.98
CA PHE A 57 5.07 11.00 2.30
C PHE A 57 5.04 9.81 3.25
N ASN A 58 5.70 8.70 2.91
CA ASN A 58 5.69 7.47 3.70
C ASN A 58 4.30 6.82 3.84
N ASP A 59 3.49 6.94 2.79
CA ASP A 59 2.22 6.22 2.66
C ASP A 59 2.39 4.98 1.77
N ILE A 60 1.41 4.08 1.80
CA ILE A 60 1.36 2.93 0.91
C ILE A 60 0.38 3.19 -0.23
N ARG A 61 0.90 3.28 -1.46
CA ARG A 61 0.07 3.29 -2.67
C ARG A 61 0.02 1.89 -3.27
N VAL A 62 -1.19 1.41 -3.49
CA VAL A 62 -1.50 0.13 -4.11
C VAL A 62 -2.04 0.38 -5.50
N HIS A 63 -1.42 -0.25 -6.50
CA HIS A 63 -2.00 -0.40 -7.82
C HIS A 63 -2.48 -1.83 -7.99
N GLY A 64 -3.65 -2.00 -8.60
CA GLY A 64 -4.19 -3.31 -8.86
C GLY A 64 -5.27 -3.31 -9.92
N ARG A 65 -5.93 -4.47 -10.04
CA ARG A 65 -7.07 -4.67 -10.95
C ARG A 65 -8.27 -5.16 -10.17
N CYS A 66 -9.44 -4.60 -10.46
CA CYS A 66 -10.69 -5.07 -9.88
C CYS A 66 -10.96 -6.52 -10.33
N LYS A 67 -11.19 -7.44 -9.40
CA LYS A 67 -11.44 -8.86 -9.71
C LYS A 67 -12.76 -9.12 -10.47
N ILE A 68 -13.62 -8.12 -10.59
CA ILE A 68 -14.92 -8.22 -11.30
C ILE A 68 -14.78 -7.76 -12.75
N CYS A 69 -14.28 -6.55 -12.98
CA CYS A 69 -14.23 -5.95 -14.32
C CYS A 69 -12.82 -5.87 -14.93
N ASN A 70 -11.79 -6.27 -14.18
CA ASN A 70 -10.38 -6.24 -14.58
C ASN A 70 -9.80 -4.84 -14.91
N CYS A 71 -10.58 -3.77 -14.69
CA CYS A 71 -10.11 -2.40 -14.81
C CYS A 71 -9.14 -2.03 -13.68
N GLU A 72 -8.27 -1.07 -13.97
CA GLU A 72 -7.30 -0.56 -13.02
C GLU A 72 -8.00 0.10 -11.81
N VAL A 73 -7.41 -0.11 -10.64
CA VAL A 73 -7.81 0.49 -9.38
C VAL A 73 -6.57 0.93 -8.62
N ARG A 74 -6.69 2.05 -7.90
CA ARG A 74 -5.63 2.59 -7.06
C ARG A 74 -6.17 2.88 -5.67
N ARG A 75 -5.37 2.60 -4.64
CA ARG A 75 -5.70 2.90 -3.25
C ARG A 75 -4.48 3.47 -2.54
N LEU A 76 -4.69 4.51 -1.75
CA LEU A 76 -3.69 5.06 -0.84
C LEU A 76 -4.07 4.68 0.59
N PHE A 77 -3.07 4.29 1.37
CA PHE A 77 -3.17 4.08 2.80
C PHE A 77 -2.22 5.06 3.49
N GLU A 78 -2.79 5.96 4.27
CA GLU A 78 -2.06 7.04 4.93
C GLU A 78 -1.43 6.50 6.21
N PHE A 79 -0.10 6.50 6.25
CA PHE A 79 0.72 6.12 7.40
C PHE A 79 1.80 7.16 7.72
N GLY A 80 1.94 8.20 6.90
CA GLY A 80 3.02 9.18 6.97
C GLY A 80 3.12 9.94 8.30
N GLU A 81 2.05 9.99 9.08
CA GLU A 81 2.01 10.63 10.41
C GLU A 81 2.28 9.64 11.56
N GLU A 82 2.47 8.35 11.27
CA GLU A 82 2.68 7.33 12.30
C GLU A 82 4.16 7.09 12.60
N ASP A 83 4.59 7.45 13.81
CA ASP A 83 5.99 7.32 14.23
C ASP A 83 6.54 5.90 14.09
N LYS A 84 5.74 4.88 14.43
CA LYS A 84 6.16 3.47 14.32
C LYS A 84 6.42 3.07 12.87
N PHE A 85 5.52 3.44 11.97
CA PHE A 85 5.65 3.18 10.55
C PHE A 85 6.86 3.93 9.98
N ASN A 86 6.98 5.22 10.26
CA ASN A 86 8.10 6.07 9.84
C ASN A 86 9.47 5.54 10.28
N ASN A 87 9.56 4.97 11.48
CA ASN A 87 10.79 4.36 11.96
C ASN A 87 11.17 3.08 11.21
N LYS A 88 10.18 2.28 10.79
CA LYS A 88 10.40 1.08 9.96
C LYS A 88 10.74 1.46 8.52
N ASP A 89 10.05 2.44 7.96
CA ASP A 89 10.30 3.04 6.65
C ASP A 89 11.77 3.50 6.50
N LYS A 90 12.25 4.32 7.44
CA LYS A 90 13.65 4.79 7.46
C LYS A 90 14.65 3.64 7.42
N LYS A 91 14.37 2.52 8.10
CA LYS A 91 15.24 1.33 8.09
C LYS A 91 15.20 0.62 6.75
N LEU A 92 14.01 0.46 6.16
CA LEU A 92 13.83 -0.16 4.85
C LEU A 92 14.52 0.65 3.74
N ARG A 93 14.36 1.97 3.72
CA ARG A 93 15.02 2.84 2.73
C ARG A 93 16.55 2.74 2.79
N LYS A 94 17.11 2.71 4.01
CA LYS A 94 18.54 2.48 4.22
C LYS A 94 19.01 1.11 3.73
N SER A 95 18.23 0.05 3.94
CA SER A 95 18.61 -1.29 3.46
C SER A 95 18.63 -1.39 1.94
N ILE A 96 17.75 -0.65 1.25
CA ILE A 96 17.71 -0.62 -0.22
C ILE A 96 18.90 0.16 -0.78
N GLN A 97 19.30 1.28 -0.17
CA GLN A 97 20.44 2.08 -0.63
C GLN A 97 21.80 1.41 -0.39
N ALA A 98 21.89 0.45 0.53
CA ALA A 98 23.09 -0.31 0.81
C ALA A 98 23.28 -1.52 -0.13
N SER A 99 22.33 -1.74 -1.06
CA SER A 99 22.32 -2.83 -2.05
C SER A 99 22.80 -2.31 -3.41
#